data_AF-A0A7Z9XH78-F1
#
_entry.id   AF-A0A7Z9XH78-F1
#
_cell.length_a   1.000
_cell.length_b   1.000
_cell.length_c   1.000
_cell.angle_alpha   90.00
_cell.angle_beta   90.00
_cell.angle_gamma   90.00
#
_symmetry.space_group_name_H-M   'P 1'
#
loop_
_entity.id
_entity.type
_entity.pdbx_description
1 polymer ?
#
loop_
_entity_poly.entity_id
_entity_poly.type
_entity_poly.pdbx_seq_one_letter_code
_entity_poly.pdbx_strand_id
1 'polypeptide(L)'
;MSCYIYNKCERGGAPTFAVFAVFIIICSSVAIAYFQAARQREASTIQGLMAADVTRAAASSIRIELNEALVTAITAAMYEVGIGAGTKENVEEKVREYLNSRISCGWIYPNIKVDVPYCDENSLVFRWQPDGSVAVWGYLGAWMEHVEGPAAYGVELHAAPYPRFLRLKHVAGQVGEQVARVHDLNAFENELNDNYACEGLRIELFLIDNVVSVEVLDIYGGRSVILGE
;
A
#
# COMPACT_ATOMS: atom_id res chain seq x y z
N MET A 1 33.31 -89.85 -55.02
CA MET A 1 32.35 -90.18 -53.93
C MET A 1 32.36 -89.02 -52.96
N SER A 2 31.16 -88.53 -52.65
CA SER A 2 30.81 -87.31 -51.91
C SER A 2 31.52 -87.18 -50.55
N CYS A 3 31.87 -85.95 -50.12
CA CYS A 3 31.12 -85.29 -49.04
C CYS A 3 31.56 -83.82 -48.88
N TYR A 4 30.64 -82.90 -49.15
CA TYR A 4 30.72 -81.49 -48.79
C TYR A 4 30.62 -81.35 -47.26
N ILE A 5 31.61 -80.70 -46.63
CA ILE A 5 31.42 -80.10 -45.30
C ILE A 5 31.29 -78.60 -45.51
N TYR A 6 30.05 -78.14 -45.39
CA TYR A 6 29.64 -76.75 -45.33
C TYR A 6 30.39 -76.06 -44.16
N ASN A 7 31.37 -75.22 -44.48
CA ASN A 7 31.83 -74.21 -43.53
C ASN A 7 30.73 -73.15 -43.42
N LYS A 8 29.89 -73.27 -42.39
CA LYS A 8 28.94 -72.21 -42.01
C LYS A 8 29.77 -71.01 -41.54
N CYS A 9 29.72 -69.95 -42.32
CA CYS A 9 30.38 -68.68 -42.03
C CYS A 9 29.69 -68.02 -40.82
N GLU A 10 30.08 -68.34 -39.59
CA GLU A 10 29.74 -67.56 -38.40
C GLU A 10 30.73 -66.41 -38.24
N ARG A 11 30.65 -65.42 -39.15
CA ARG A 11 31.36 -64.15 -39.01
C ARG A 11 30.37 -63.01 -39.25
N GLY A 12 29.46 -62.82 -38.28
CA GLY A 12 28.47 -61.74 -38.32
C GLY A 12 28.02 -61.18 -36.96
N GLY A 13 28.33 -61.86 -35.84
CA GLY A 13 27.85 -61.48 -34.51
C GLY A 13 28.60 -60.31 -33.87
N ALA A 14 29.94 -60.35 -33.82
CA ALA A 14 30.74 -59.31 -33.18
C ALA A 14 30.50 -57.87 -33.73
N PRO A 15 30.48 -57.64 -35.06
CA PRO A 15 30.21 -56.29 -35.58
C PRO A 15 28.76 -55.82 -35.36
N THR A 16 27.79 -56.73 -35.36
CA THR A 16 26.38 -56.38 -35.06
C THR A 16 26.18 -56.04 -33.58
N PHE A 17 26.84 -56.77 -32.67
CA PHE A 17 26.89 -56.42 -31.25
C PHE A 17 27.55 -55.06 -31.00
N ALA A 18 28.65 -54.75 -31.69
CA ALA A 18 29.34 -53.47 -31.56
C ALA A 18 28.44 -52.29 -31.99
N VAL A 19 27.74 -52.43 -33.12
CA VAL A 19 26.78 -51.40 -33.59
C VAL A 19 25.63 -51.25 -32.60
N PHE A 20 25.08 -52.35 -32.08
CA PHE A 20 24.00 -52.30 -31.09
C PHE A 20 24.44 -51.67 -29.76
N ALA A 21 25.65 -51.97 -29.29
CA ALA A 21 26.22 -51.35 -28.09
C ALA A 21 26.44 -49.85 -28.26
N VAL A 22 26.98 -49.42 -29.41
CA VAL A 22 27.15 -48.00 -29.75
C VAL A 22 25.79 -47.31 -29.84
N PHE A 23 24.80 -47.95 -30.47
CA PHE A 23 23.43 -47.44 -30.55
C PHE A 23 22.82 -47.24 -29.16
N ILE A 24 22.94 -48.22 -28.25
CA ILE A 24 22.45 -48.09 -26.87
C ILE A 24 23.14 -46.92 -26.17
N ILE A 25 24.46 -46.80 -26.25
CA ILE A 25 25.21 -45.72 -25.60
C ILE A 25 24.74 -44.36 -26.11
N ILE A 26 24.54 -44.21 -27.42
CA ILE A 26 24.03 -42.97 -28.02
C ILE A 26 22.60 -42.71 -27.54
N CYS A 27 21.69 -43.68 -27.62
CA CYS A 27 20.32 -43.52 -27.14
C CYS A 27 20.25 -43.15 -25.65
N SER A 28 21.06 -43.79 -24.81
CA SER A 28 21.15 -43.44 -23.39
C SER A 28 21.69 -42.03 -23.17
N SER A 29 22.71 -41.60 -23.92
CA SER A 29 23.24 -40.24 -23.83
C SER A 29 22.20 -39.18 -24.23
N VAL A 30 21.45 -39.43 -25.30
CA VAL A 30 20.38 -38.55 -25.77
C VAL A 30 19.23 -38.51 -24.76
N ALA A 31 18.84 -39.66 -24.20
CA ALA A 31 17.82 -39.73 -23.17
C ALA A 31 18.22 -38.96 -21.90
N ILE A 32 19.47 -39.11 -21.43
CA ILE A 32 19.99 -38.37 -20.27
C ILE A 32 19.98 -36.86 -20.56
N ALA A 33 20.49 -36.44 -21.71
CA ALA A 33 20.48 -35.03 -22.10
C ALA A 33 19.05 -34.47 -22.16
N TYR A 34 18.11 -35.25 -22.70
CA TYR A 34 16.70 -34.87 -22.73
C TYR A 34 16.10 -34.72 -21.34
N PHE A 35 16.32 -35.69 -20.43
CA PHE A 35 15.81 -35.61 -19.05
C PHE A 35 16.43 -34.45 -18.25
N GLN A 36 17.72 -34.18 -18.45
CA GLN A 36 18.38 -33.02 -17.83
C GLN A 36 17.79 -31.72 -18.34
N ALA A 37 17.63 -31.57 -19.66
CA ALA A 37 17.02 -30.38 -20.25
C ALA A 37 15.55 -30.19 -19.82
N ALA A 38 14.79 -31.29 -19.67
CA ALA A 38 13.42 -31.23 -19.18
C ALA A 38 13.35 -30.76 -17.72
N ARG A 39 14.18 -31.34 -16.83
CA ARG A 39 14.26 -30.91 -15.42
C ARG A 39 14.71 -29.46 -15.28
N GLN A 40 15.64 -29.02 -16.11
CA GLN A 40 16.12 -27.63 -16.09
C GLN A 40 15.01 -26.65 -16.47
N ARG A 41 14.18 -26.98 -17.48
CA ARG A 41 13.00 -26.18 -17.85
C ARG A 41 11.96 -26.13 -16.75
N GLU A 42 11.70 -27.26 -16.09
CA GLU A 42 10.76 -27.31 -14.97
C GLU A 42 11.24 -26.45 -13.80
N ALA A 43 12.51 -26.58 -13.41
CA ALA A 43 13.12 -25.78 -12.36
C ALA A 43 13.10 -24.27 -12.68
N SER A 44 13.45 -23.87 -13.91
CA SER A 44 13.38 -22.45 -14.32
C SER A 44 11.95 -21.91 -14.31
N THR A 45 10.96 -22.76 -14.65
CA THR A 45 9.55 -22.37 -14.61
C THR A 45 9.09 -22.13 -13.18
N ILE A 46 9.45 -23.03 -12.26
CA ILE A 46 9.14 -22.89 -10.83
C ILE A 46 9.81 -21.64 -10.25
N GLN A 47 11.09 -21.40 -10.57
CA GLN A 47 11.81 -20.20 -10.14
C GLN A 47 11.16 -18.92 -10.66
N GLY A 48 10.76 -18.88 -11.94
CA GLY A 48 10.06 -17.73 -12.51
C GLY A 48 8.72 -17.44 -11.83
N LEU A 49 7.95 -18.48 -11.49
CA LEU A 49 6.70 -18.33 -10.74
C LEU A 49 6.94 -17.78 -9.33
N MET A 50 7.92 -18.33 -8.61
CA MET A 50 8.28 -17.84 -7.28
C MET A 50 8.75 -16.38 -7.32
N ALA A 51 9.59 -16.02 -8.29
CA ALA A 51 10.05 -14.64 -8.48
C ALA A 51 8.86 -13.67 -8.73
N ALA A 52 7.89 -14.09 -9.55
CA ALA A 52 6.68 -13.30 -9.79
C ALA A 52 5.82 -13.13 -8.53
N ASP A 53 5.66 -14.18 -7.73
CA ASP A 53 4.92 -14.12 -6.47
C ASP A 53 5.59 -13.22 -5.42
N VAL A 54 6.92 -13.31 -5.29
CA VAL A 54 7.70 -12.42 -4.41
C VAL A 54 7.59 -10.96 -4.87
N THR A 55 7.64 -10.71 -6.18
CA THR A 55 7.45 -9.36 -6.76
C THR A 55 6.07 -8.80 -6.41
N ARG A 56 5.02 -9.62 -6.58
CA ARG A 56 3.64 -9.22 -6.25
C ARG A 56 3.47 -8.96 -4.75
N ALA A 57 4.07 -9.79 -3.91
CA ALA A 57 4.03 -9.61 -2.46
C ALA A 57 4.72 -8.30 -2.04
N ALA A 58 5.90 -8.00 -2.59
CA ALA A 58 6.60 -6.74 -2.33
C ALA A 58 5.78 -5.53 -2.79
N ALA A 59 5.21 -5.58 -4.01
CA ALA A 59 4.36 -4.51 -4.50
C ALA A 59 3.12 -4.28 -3.62
N SER A 60 2.48 -5.36 -3.16
CA SER A 60 1.36 -5.25 -2.22
C SER A 60 1.79 -4.69 -0.87
N SER A 61 2.96 -5.08 -0.37
CA SER A 61 3.51 -4.57 0.89
C SER A 61 3.75 -3.06 0.81
N ILE A 62 4.43 -2.60 -0.25
CA ILE A 62 4.70 -1.18 -0.49
C ILE A 62 3.39 -0.40 -0.60
N ARG A 63 2.41 -0.93 -1.34
CA ARG A 63 1.09 -0.30 -1.46
C ARG A 63 0.41 -0.15 -0.11
N ILE A 64 0.33 -1.22 0.68
CA ILE A 64 -0.31 -1.17 2.01
C ILE A 64 0.38 -0.13 2.89
N GLU A 65 1.71 -0.18 2.96
CA GLU A 65 2.49 0.73 3.78
C GLU A 65 2.30 2.20 3.34
N LEU A 66 2.32 2.49 2.04
CA LEU A 66 2.13 3.86 1.56
C LEU A 66 0.71 4.38 1.81
N ASN A 67 -0.30 3.50 1.78
CA ASN A 67 -1.66 3.88 2.14
C ASN A 67 -1.80 4.18 3.66
N GLU A 68 -1.15 3.38 4.51
CA GLU A 68 -1.08 3.63 5.95
C GLU A 68 -0.30 4.92 6.28
N ALA A 69 0.81 5.15 5.57
CA ALA A 69 1.59 6.37 5.66
C ALA A 69 0.76 7.58 5.21
N LEU A 70 -0.05 7.46 4.15
CA LEU A 70 -0.93 8.53 3.68
C LEU A 70 -2.01 8.87 4.73
N VAL A 71 -2.63 7.86 5.36
CA VAL A 71 -3.60 8.08 6.47
C VAL A 71 -2.94 8.87 7.62
N THR A 72 -1.73 8.46 8.00
CA THR A 72 -0.96 9.10 9.06
C THR A 72 -0.55 10.53 8.67
N ALA A 73 -0.09 10.72 7.44
CA ALA A 73 0.30 12.02 6.88
C ALA A 73 -0.86 13.01 6.87
N ILE A 74 -2.05 12.58 6.41
CA ILE A 74 -3.27 13.41 6.45
C ILE A 74 -3.60 13.79 7.88
N THR A 75 -3.59 12.83 8.79
CA THR A 75 -3.94 13.09 10.20
C THR A 75 -2.95 14.08 10.83
N ALA A 76 -1.65 13.85 10.67
CA ALA A 76 -0.60 14.72 11.20
C ALA A 76 -0.64 16.13 10.59
N ALA A 77 -0.77 16.23 9.27
CA ALA A 77 -0.87 17.51 8.56
C ALA A 77 -2.10 18.31 9.05
N MET A 78 -3.23 17.65 9.22
CA MET A 78 -4.46 18.28 9.73
C MET A 78 -4.28 18.81 11.16
N TYR A 79 -3.59 18.09 12.04
CA TYR A 79 -3.30 18.56 13.39
C TYR A 79 -2.32 19.74 13.40
N GLU A 80 -1.19 19.62 12.70
CA GLU A 80 -0.14 20.64 12.68
C GLU A 80 -0.64 21.95 12.06
N VAL A 81 -1.28 21.87 10.89
CA VAL A 81 -1.84 23.05 10.20
C VAL A 81 -3.02 23.61 10.99
N GLY A 82 -3.83 22.75 11.59
CA GLY A 82 -4.98 23.13 12.40
C GLY A 82 -4.59 23.97 13.61
N ILE A 83 -3.54 23.59 14.34
CA ILE A 83 -3.00 24.35 15.47
C ILE A 83 -2.57 25.77 15.03
N GLY A 84 -1.99 25.89 13.83
CA GLY A 84 -1.56 27.17 13.25
C GLY A 84 -2.65 27.97 12.55
N ALA A 85 -3.91 27.52 12.58
CA ALA A 85 -5.03 28.11 11.82
C ALA A 85 -4.76 28.23 10.30
N GLY A 86 -3.97 27.31 9.73
CA GLY A 86 -3.63 27.31 8.30
C GLY A 86 -4.77 26.86 7.39
N THR A 87 -4.50 26.83 6.08
CA THR A 87 -5.51 26.57 5.04
C THR A 87 -5.51 25.12 4.55
N LYS A 88 -6.46 24.78 3.68
CA LYS A 88 -6.52 23.47 3.02
C LYS A 88 -5.28 23.19 2.19
N GLU A 89 -4.79 24.21 1.48
CA GLU A 89 -3.59 24.13 0.65
C GLU A 89 -2.36 23.81 1.51
N ASN A 90 -2.26 24.37 2.72
CA ASN A 90 -1.19 24.02 3.66
C ASN A 90 -1.25 22.56 4.10
N VAL A 91 -2.46 22.00 4.30
CA VAL A 91 -2.62 20.57 4.60
C VAL A 91 -2.15 19.73 3.41
N GLU A 92 -2.58 20.05 2.20
CA GLU A 92 -2.21 19.29 0.99
C GLU A 92 -0.71 19.27 0.75
N GLU A 93 -0.03 20.41 0.97
CA GLU A 93 1.43 20.51 0.92
C GLU A 93 2.10 19.65 1.99
N LYS A 94 1.64 19.75 3.24
CA LYS A 94 2.18 18.94 4.36
C LYS A 94 1.97 17.44 4.17
N VAL A 95 0.84 17.03 3.61
CA VAL A 95 0.59 15.62 3.27
C VAL A 95 1.60 15.11 2.25
N ARG A 96 1.87 15.90 1.20
CA ARG A 96 2.90 15.56 0.20
C ARG A 96 4.29 15.51 0.82
N GLU A 97 4.63 16.47 1.68
CA GLU A 97 5.91 16.50 2.41
C GLU A 97 6.10 15.21 3.24
N TYR A 98 5.11 14.84 4.03
CA TYR A 98 5.18 13.63 4.87
C TYR A 98 5.24 12.34 4.08
N LEU A 99 4.46 12.24 3.00
CA LEU A 99 4.50 11.05 2.15
C LEU A 99 5.85 10.94 1.41
N ASN A 100 6.39 12.05 0.90
CA ASN A 100 7.71 12.10 0.27
C ASN A 100 8.84 11.79 1.24
N SER A 101 8.71 12.22 2.50
CA SER A 101 9.63 11.83 3.57
C SER A 101 9.64 10.31 3.75
N ARG A 102 8.47 9.65 3.81
CA ARG A 102 8.42 8.18 3.84
C ARG A 102 9.03 7.57 2.58
N ILE A 103 8.69 8.05 1.39
CA ILE A 103 9.24 7.53 0.13
C ILE A 103 10.77 7.64 0.12
N SER A 104 11.34 8.73 0.67
CA SER A 104 12.79 8.97 0.71
C SER A 104 13.57 7.91 1.52
N CYS A 105 12.93 7.28 2.50
CA CYS A 105 13.52 6.15 3.24
C CYS A 105 13.69 4.90 2.36
N GLY A 106 12.94 4.81 1.26
CA GLY A 106 13.00 3.69 0.32
C GLY A 106 12.52 2.36 0.91
N TRP A 107 12.81 1.30 0.17
CA TRP A 107 12.57 -0.09 0.55
C TRP A 107 13.75 -0.95 0.14
N ILE A 108 14.08 -1.94 0.98
CA ILE A 108 15.17 -2.87 0.72
C ILE A 108 14.61 -4.28 0.73
N TYR A 109 14.66 -4.92 -0.44
CA TYR A 109 14.31 -6.32 -0.63
C TYR A 109 15.52 -7.03 -1.25
N PRO A 110 15.90 -8.25 -0.79
CA PRO A 110 17.12 -8.90 -1.25
C PRO A 110 17.23 -9.10 -2.77
N ASN A 111 16.11 -9.40 -3.43
CA ASN A 111 16.07 -9.77 -4.85
C ASN A 111 15.17 -8.85 -5.69
N ILE A 112 14.72 -7.72 -5.13
CA ILE A 112 13.83 -6.80 -5.83
C ILE A 112 14.42 -5.40 -5.80
N LYS A 113 14.58 -4.83 -6.99
CA LYS A 113 14.87 -3.41 -7.17
C LYS A 113 13.56 -2.64 -7.14
N VAL A 114 13.49 -1.63 -6.29
CA VAL A 114 12.30 -0.79 -6.09
C VAL A 114 12.62 0.65 -6.40
N ASP A 115 11.77 1.28 -7.19
CA ASP A 115 11.78 2.72 -7.45
C ASP A 115 10.36 3.25 -7.30
N VAL A 116 10.17 4.21 -6.40
CA VAL A 116 8.87 4.85 -6.15
C VAL A 116 9.09 6.36 -6.30
N PRO A 117 8.45 7.02 -7.27
CA PRO A 117 8.63 8.45 -7.46
C PRO A 117 7.99 9.24 -6.31
N TYR A 118 8.53 10.42 -6.03
CA TYR A 118 7.91 11.37 -5.12
C TYR A 118 6.55 11.85 -5.64
N CYS A 119 5.66 12.15 -4.71
CA CYS A 119 4.39 12.81 -4.95
C CYS A 119 4.63 14.29 -5.30
N ASP A 120 4.16 14.68 -6.48
CA ASP A 120 4.01 16.07 -6.91
C ASP A 120 2.55 16.54 -6.75
N GLU A 121 2.25 17.75 -7.26
CA GLU A 121 0.91 18.34 -7.22
C GLU A 121 -0.13 17.55 -8.01
N ASN A 122 0.29 16.72 -8.98
CA ASN A 122 -0.61 15.94 -9.83
C ASN A 122 -0.74 14.48 -9.37
N SER A 123 0.10 14.05 -8.44
CA SER A 123 0.16 12.68 -7.94
C SER A 123 -1.02 12.34 -7.02
N LEU A 124 -1.56 13.34 -6.33
CA LEU A 124 -2.65 13.20 -5.36
C LEU A 124 -3.80 14.15 -5.68
N VAL A 125 -5.02 13.64 -5.58
CA VAL A 125 -6.27 14.39 -5.72
C VAL A 125 -6.93 14.43 -4.35
N PHE A 126 -7.10 15.63 -3.80
CA PHE A 126 -7.78 15.87 -2.54
C PHE A 126 -9.24 16.25 -2.80
N ARG A 127 -10.20 15.56 -2.15
CA ARG A 127 -11.59 15.99 -2.10
C ARG A 127 -11.97 16.30 -0.66
N TRP A 128 -12.10 17.60 -0.41
CA TRP A 128 -12.62 18.13 0.83
C TRP A 128 -14.13 18.03 0.87
N GLN A 129 -14.65 17.56 2.00
CA GLN A 129 -16.07 17.50 2.27
C GLN A 129 -16.51 18.71 3.12
N PRO A 130 -17.82 19.02 3.16
CA PRO A 130 -18.36 20.14 3.96
C PRO A 130 -18.14 20.00 5.47
N ASP A 131 -18.00 18.77 5.96
CA ASP A 131 -17.69 18.47 7.37
C ASP A 131 -16.18 18.64 7.71
N GLY A 132 -15.37 19.02 6.71
CA GLY A 132 -13.93 19.20 6.84
C GLY A 132 -13.13 17.89 6.76
N SER A 133 -13.77 16.75 6.49
CA SER A 133 -13.04 15.55 6.14
C SER A 133 -12.38 15.68 4.76
N VAL A 134 -11.31 14.93 4.55
CA VAL A 134 -10.59 14.89 3.27
C VAL A 134 -10.37 13.46 2.84
N ALA A 135 -10.76 13.17 1.61
CA ALA A 135 -10.42 11.93 0.96
C ALA A 135 -9.38 12.22 -0.12
N VAL A 136 -8.38 11.35 -0.21
CA VAL A 136 -7.21 11.52 -1.05
C VAL A 136 -7.05 10.27 -1.91
N TRP A 137 -6.89 10.47 -3.22
CA TRP A 137 -6.63 9.40 -4.19
C TRP A 137 -5.41 9.77 -5.01
N GLY A 138 -4.64 8.77 -5.44
CA GLY A 138 -3.48 9.01 -6.27
C GLY A 138 -2.94 7.75 -6.90
N TYR A 139 -2.01 7.94 -7.84
CA TYR A 139 -1.28 6.84 -8.46
C TYR A 139 0.16 7.27 -8.67
N LEU A 140 1.08 6.46 -8.16
CA LEU A 140 2.50 6.64 -8.39
C LEU A 140 2.98 5.65 -9.45
N GLY A 141 3.72 6.15 -10.43
CA GLY A 141 4.38 5.35 -11.47
C GLY A 141 5.57 4.54 -10.95
N ALA A 142 5.37 3.81 -9.86
CA ALA A 142 6.39 2.99 -9.21
C ALA A 142 6.80 1.81 -10.09
N TRP A 143 8.01 1.33 -9.88
CA TRP A 143 8.60 0.21 -10.60
C TRP A 143 9.30 -0.74 -9.62
N MET A 144 8.96 -2.03 -9.72
CA MET A 144 9.49 -3.08 -8.85
C MET A 144 9.88 -4.28 -9.70
N GLU A 145 11.16 -4.61 -9.77
CA GLU A 145 11.68 -5.69 -10.63
C GLU A 145 12.49 -6.70 -9.82
N HIS A 146 12.16 -7.98 -9.96
CA HIS A 146 12.96 -9.07 -9.43
C HIS A 146 14.19 -9.32 -10.30
N VAL A 147 15.31 -9.72 -9.70
CA VAL A 147 16.55 -10.06 -10.42
C VAL A 147 16.42 -11.16 -11.48
N GLU A 148 15.30 -11.88 -11.50
CA GLU A 148 14.98 -12.96 -12.47
C GLU A 148 14.07 -12.46 -13.61
N GLY A 149 13.70 -11.17 -13.61
CA GLY A 149 12.93 -10.52 -14.68
C GLY A 149 11.46 -10.17 -14.38
N PRO A 150 10.70 -10.86 -13.51
CA PRO A 150 9.34 -10.44 -13.19
C PRO A 150 9.29 -9.02 -12.62
N ALA A 151 8.34 -8.22 -13.11
CA ALA A 151 8.17 -6.82 -12.69
C ALA A 151 6.72 -6.49 -12.37
N ALA A 152 6.53 -5.58 -11.41
CA ALA A 152 5.26 -4.94 -11.06
C ALA A 152 5.40 -3.43 -11.21
N TYR A 153 4.28 -2.79 -11.56
CA TYR A 153 4.23 -1.37 -11.88
C TYR A 153 3.06 -0.71 -11.17
N GLY A 154 3.30 0.51 -10.70
CA GLY A 154 2.27 1.33 -10.10
C GLY A 154 2.04 1.07 -8.63
N VAL A 155 1.70 2.13 -7.92
CA VAL A 155 1.11 2.06 -6.58
C VAL A 155 -0.11 2.95 -6.55
N GLU A 156 -1.27 2.35 -6.29
CA GLU A 156 -2.51 3.07 -6.01
C GLU A 156 -2.51 3.57 -4.56
N LEU A 157 -2.83 4.84 -4.40
CA LEU A 157 -2.96 5.52 -3.12
C LEU A 157 -4.42 5.92 -2.91
N HIS A 158 -4.95 5.58 -1.75
CA HIS A 158 -6.29 5.93 -1.33
C HIS A 158 -6.38 6.00 0.19
N ALA A 159 -6.75 7.16 0.70
CA ALA A 159 -7.02 7.35 2.12
C ALA A 159 -8.19 8.30 2.31
N ALA A 160 -9.14 7.90 3.15
CA ALA A 160 -10.23 8.75 3.60
C ALA A 160 -10.31 8.71 5.13
N PRO A 161 -9.27 9.19 5.83
CA PRO A 161 -9.32 9.27 7.28
C PRO A 161 -10.39 10.29 7.67
N TYR A 162 -11.09 10.05 8.78
CA TYR A 162 -11.97 11.03 9.40
C TYR A 162 -11.12 11.97 10.26
N PRO A 163 -10.75 13.15 9.77
CA PRO A 163 -9.83 14.02 10.49
C PRO A 163 -10.61 14.74 11.57
N ARG A 164 -10.21 14.54 12.82
CA ARG A 164 -10.99 15.01 13.96
C ARG A 164 -10.95 16.53 14.11
N PHE A 165 -9.86 17.21 13.76
CA PHE A 165 -9.73 18.66 14.00
C PHE A 165 -10.74 19.54 13.24
N LEU A 166 -10.95 19.33 11.93
CA LEU A 166 -11.98 20.12 11.24
C LEU A 166 -13.40 19.68 11.64
N ARG A 167 -13.58 18.42 12.07
CA ARG A 167 -14.83 18.00 12.72
C ARG A 167 -15.05 18.77 14.03
N LEU A 168 -14.03 18.91 14.88
CA LEU A 168 -14.09 19.74 16.09
C LEU A 168 -14.46 21.19 15.76
N LYS A 169 -13.81 21.78 14.76
CA LYS A 169 -14.11 23.14 14.30
C LYS A 169 -15.52 23.27 13.74
N HIS A 170 -15.98 22.30 12.96
CA HIS A 170 -17.32 22.26 12.38
C HIS A 170 -18.38 22.16 13.49
N VAL A 171 -18.19 21.23 14.43
CA VAL A 171 -19.06 21.09 15.61
C VAL A 171 -19.05 22.39 16.43
N ALA A 172 -17.89 22.98 16.68
CA ALA A 172 -17.78 24.26 17.39
C ALA A 172 -18.55 25.39 16.68
N GLY A 173 -18.46 25.46 15.35
CA GLY A 173 -19.21 26.43 14.55
C GLY A 173 -20.72 26.19 14.60
N GLN A 174 -21.17 24.94 14.43
CA GLN A 174 -22.59 24.58 14.52
C GLN A 174 -23.18 24.88 15.91
N VAL A 175 -22.43 24.55 16.97
CA VAL A 175 -22.82 24.85 18.34
C VAL A 175 -22.86 26.36 18.56
N GLY A 176 -21.88 27.11 18.06
CA GLY A 176 -21.88 28.57 18.12
C GLY A 176 -23.14 29.21 17.51
N GLU A 177 -23.57 28.74 16.33
CA GLU A 177 -24.81 29.20 15.71
C GLU A 177 -26.08 28.84 16.51
N GLN A 178 -26.06 27.71 17.21
CA GLN A 178 -27.20 27.22 18.01
C GLN A 178 -27.29 27.94 19.35
N VAL A 179 -26.16 28.20 20.01
CA VAL A 179 -26.05 28.87 21.31
C VAL A 179 -26.77 30.22 21.32
N ALA A 180 -26.72 30.98 20.22
CA ALA A 180 -27.41 32.27 20.09
C ALA A 180 -28.94 32.20 20.28
N ARG A 181 -29.53 31.00 20.26
CA ARG A 181 -30.99 30.77 20.33
C ARG A 181 -31.43 30.04 21.61
N VAL A 182 -30.50 29.75 22.52
CA VAL A 182 -30.75 28.90 23.68
C VAL A 182 -30.82 29.73 24.97
N HIS A 183 -31.81 29.42 25.82
CA HIS A 183 -32.02 30.10 27.10
C HIS A 183 -31.34 29.43 28.29
N ASP A 184 -31.14 28.10 28.24
CA ASP A 184 -30.48 27.31 29.28
C ASP A 184 -29.22 26.64 28.71
N LEU A 185 -28.06 27.25 28.97
CA LEU A 185 -26.77 26.78 28.49
C LEU A 185 -26.36 25.44 29.12
N ASN A 186 -26.73 25.17 30.37
CA ASN A 186 -26.33 23.94 31.06
C ASN A 186 -27.12 22.73 30.54
N ALA A 187 -28.42 22.89 30.31
CA ALA A 187 -29.23 21.84 29.71
C ALA A 187 -28.75 21.53 28.28
N PHE A 188 -28.40 22.56 27.51
CA PHE A 188 -27.90 22.42 26.15
C PHE A 188 -26.49 21.80 26.09
N GLU A 189 -25.59 22.17 27.01
CA GLU A 189 -24.28 21.51 27.13
C GLU A 189 -24.42 20.00 27.40
N ASN A 190 -25.33 19.60 28.30
CA ASN A 190 -25.58 18.18 28.58
C ASN A 190 -26.14 17.45 27.35
N GLU A 191 -27.11 18.05 26.66
CA GLU A 191 -27.68 17.49 25.43
C GLU A 191 -26.62 17.32 24.33
N LEU A 192 -25.76 18.33 24.15
CA LEU A 192 -24.65 18.26 23.21
C LEU A 192 -23.66 17.15 23.57
N ASN A 193 -23.28 17.04 24.85
CA ASN A 193 -22.38 15.98 25.29
C ASN A 193 -22.99 14.59 25.11
N ASP A 194 -24.29 14.41 25.34
CA ASP A 194 -24.99 13.14 25.07
C ASP A 194 -25.03 12.83 23.56
N ASN A 195 -25.32 13.83 22.73
CA ASN A 195 -25.40 13.67 21.28
C ASN A 195 -24.05 13.33 20.63
N TYR A 196 -22.97 13.92 21.13
CA TYR A 196 -21.61 13.73 20.60
C TYR A 196 -20.76 12.73 21.40
N ALA A 197 -21.32 12.09 22.45
CA ALA A 197 -20.62 11.08 23.26
C ALA A 197 -20.06 9.93 22.42
N CYS A 198 -20.82 9.47 21.42
CA CYS A 198 -20.42 8.39 20.52
C CYS A 198 -19.24 8.77 19.61
N GLU A 199 -19.01 10.06 19.36
CA GLU A 199 -17.87 10.57 18.60
C GLU A 199 -16.63 10.76 19.49
N GLY A 200 -16.75 10.59 20.81
CA GLY A 200 -15.67 10.84 21.76
C GLY A 200 -15.35 12.33 21.91
N LEU A 201 -16.33 13.19 21.66
CA LEU A 201 -16.20 14.63 21.82
C LEU A 201 -16.80 15.06 23.15
N ARG A 202 -16.19 16.06 23.76
CA ARG A 202 -16.72 16.78 24.91
C ARG A 202 -16.86 18.25 24.56
N ILE A 203 -18.02 18.81 24.82
CA ILE A 203 -18.33 20.21 24.55
C ILE A 203 -18.47 20.92 25.88
N GLU A 204 -17.80 22.06 26.02
CA GLU A 204 -17.88 22.92 27.20
C GLU A 204 -18.28 24.34 26.74
N LEU A 205 -19.29 24.90 27.39
CA LEU A 205 -19.82 26.23 27.10
C LEU A 205 -19.49 27.17 28.26
N PHE A 206 -18.75 28.24 27.96
CA PHE A 206 -18.37 29.24 28.96
C PHE A 206 -18.97 30.60 28.60
N LEU A 207 -19.61 31.25 29.56
CA LEU A 207 -20.02 32.64 29.41
C LEU A 207 -18.86 33.55 29.87
N ILE A 208 -18.26 34.29 28.94
CA ILE A 208 -17.15 35.21 29.19
C ILE A 208 -17.55 36.57 28.63
N ASP A 209 -17.63 37.60 29.47
CA ASP A 209 -17.94 38.99 29.07
C ASP A 209 -19.18 39.12 28.15
N ASN A 210 -20.27 38.41 28.48
CA ASN A 210 -21.53 38.30 27.70
C ASN A 210 -21.42 37.59 26.34
N VAL A 211 -20.27 37.00 26.03
CA VAL A 211 -20.01 36.19 24.83
C VAL A 211 -19.95 34.73 25.26
N VAL A 212 -20.58 33.83 24.51
CA VAL A 212 -20.49 32.40 24.81
C VAL A 212 -19.30 31.82 24.03
N SER A 213 -18.30 31.37 24.78
CA SER A 213 -17.17 30.63 24.26
C SER A 213 -17.56 29.16 24.13
N VAL A 214 -17.40 28.60 22.93
CA VAL A 214 -17.64 27.19 22.64
C VAL A 214 -16.30 26.48 22.56
N GLU A 215 -16.07 25.54 23.46
CA GLU A 215 -14.92 24.66 23.42
C GLU A 215 -15.34 23.25 23.05
N VAL A 216 -14.68 22.69 22.03
CA VAL A 216 -14.88 21.30 21.61
C VAL A 216 -13.56 20.57 21.78
N LEU A 217 -13.61 19.57 22.65
CA LEU A 217 -12.49 18.75 23.08
C LEU A 217 -12.64 17.35 22.48
N ASP A 218 -11.59 16.83 21.87
CA ASP A 218 -11.51 15.40 21.60
C ASP A 218 -10.95 14.70 22.85
N ILE A 219 -11.72 13.77 23.42
CA ILE A 219 -11.36 12.99 24.61
C ILE A 219 -10.05 12.19 24.38
N TYR A 220 -9.69 11.94 23.12
CA TYR A 220 -8.47 11.21 22.72
C TYR A 220 -7.37 12.11 22.12
N GLY A 221 -7.58 13.42 21.96
CA GLY A 221 -6.52 14.36 21.57
C GLY A 221 -6.94 15.57 20.73
N GLY A 222 -6.82 16.76 21.35
CA GLY A 222 -6.90 18.08 20.69
C GLY A 222 -8.02 18.98 21.25
N ARG A 223 -7.71 20.25 21.51
CA ARG A 223 -8.65 21.29 21.95
C ARG A 223 -8.86 22.30 20.81
N SER A 224 -10.11 22.62 20.49
CA SER A 224 -10.47 23.72 19.59
C SER A 224 -11.40 24.70 20.30
N VAL A 225 -11.16 26.00 20.15
CA VAL A 225 -11.95 27.07 20.77
C VAL A 225 -12.43 28.02 19.68
N ILE A 226 -13.73 28.32 19.66
CA ILE A 226 -14.32 29.39 18.84
C ILE A 226 -15.08 30.32 19.78
N LEU A 227 -14.82 31.62 19.66
CA LEU A 227 -15.58 32.66 20.35
C LEU A 227 -16.81 33.00 19.51
N GLY A 228 -18.02 32.81 20.05
CA GLY A 228 -19.27 33.15 19.37
C GLY A 228 -19.80 34.50 19.83
N GLU A 229 -19.87 35.48 18.92
CA GLU A 229 -20.51 36.79 19.14
C GLU A 229 -22.05 36.70 19.19
#